data_AF-A0A136NE14-F1
#
_entry.id   AF-A0A136NE14-F1
#
_cell.length_a   1.000
_cell.length_b   1.000
_cell.length_c   1.000
_cell.angle_alpha   90.00
_cell.angle_beta   90.00
_cell.angle_gamma   90.00
#
_symmetry.space_group_name_H-M   'P 1'
#
loop_
_entity.id
_entity.type
_entity.pdbx_description
1 polymer ?
#
loop_
_entity_poly.entity_id
_entity_poly.type
_entity_poly.pdbx_seq_one_letter_code
_entity_poly.pdbx_strand_id
1 'polypeptide(L)'
;MYPDFYHLLKDLFGVSIPVLSLFKTFGFIVALSFFAAAYFLMKELKRKEDEGLIGFQIDEITTGKKTTIGDYISNLLIGFLLGYKMIGMFLSFQESSHDPLNYLLSLKGNLAAGILLALILLAYKAYSTYQNKDVKEETKKVKVYPHTKVGDIAVIAAIGGFAGAKVFNALETWDSFIADPLGSLFSSSGLTFYGGLIVATIALWYYSKKIKLDFRHLCDAAGPALILAYGLGRLGCQVSGDGDWGIFNSAYITDMNTYKVVLATKPFSESVIDYRQYLQTEFSDINNIPHKSISAPSFLPTSLFAYNYPKNVNNVGITMNGVNDEYNSVLPLPVFPTPVYELGMCLIIFGILWKIRKRWQTPLSIFSVYLIFNGIERFFIEQFRVNSKYDLGFIQPTQAEIIAVCISLIGILLFIFRKKIDSFISAKPN
;
A
#
# COMPACT_ATOMS: atom_id res chain seq x y z
N MET A 1 13.10 -15.40 -1.84
CA MET A 1 11.95 -14.48 -1.97
C MET A 1 10.90 -15.16 -2.82
N TYR A 2 9.66 -14.69 -2.73
CA TYR A 2 8.52 -15.24 -3.47
C TYR A 2 7.90 -14.13 -4.32
N PRO A 3 8.33 -13.97 -5.58
CA PRO A 3 7.77 -13.00 -6.52
C PRO A 3 6.26 -13.12 -6.72
N ASP A 4 5.78 -14.37 -6.77
CA ASP A 4 4.39 -14.71 -7.04
C ASP A 4 3.97 -16.00 -6.32
N PHE A 5 2.69 -16.34 -6.43
CA PHE A 5 2.14 -17.53 -5.79
C PHE A 5 2.64 -18.84 -6.40
N TYR A 6 3.08 -18.84 -7.66
CA TYR A 6 3.71 -20.03 -8.25
C TYR A 6 5.00 -20.37 -7.48
N HIS A 7 5.89 -19.38 -7.26
CA HIS A 7 7.12 -19.58 -6.50
C HIS A 7 6.85 -19.98 -5.05
N LEU A 8 5.87 -19.34 -4.40
CA LEU A 8 5.50 -19.62 -3.02
C LEU A 8 4.99 -21.05 -2.83
N LEU A 9 4.02 -21.50 -3.62
CA LEU A 9 3.41 -22.82 -3.46
C LEU A 9 4.33 -23.95 -3.93
N LYS A 10 5.19 -23.67 -4.93
CA LYS A 10 6.21 -24.63 -5.36
C LYS A 10 7.19 -24.94 -4.24
N ASP A 11 7.63 -23.93 -3.49
CA ASP A 11 8.58 -24.10 -2.39
C ASP A 11 7.94 -24.72 -1.14
N LEU A 12 6.72 -24.27 -0.77
CA LEU A 12 6.04 -24.75 0.43
C LEU A 12 5.42 -26.15 0.28
N PHE A 13 4.90 -26.47 -0.90
CA PHE A 13 4.08 -27.67 -1.11
C PHE A 13 4.52 -28.53 -2.31
N GLY A 14 5.52 -28.12 -3.08
CA GLY A 14 5.92 -28.81 -4.31
C GLY A 14 4.91 -28.67 -5.46
N VAL A 15 3.96 -27.74 -5.37
CA VAL A 15 2.87 -27.58 -6.34
C VAL A 15 3.26 -26.61 -7.45
N SER A 16 3.36 -27.09 -8.69
CA SER A 16 3.77 -26.30 -9.86
C SER A 16 2.59 -25.97 -10.79
N ILE A 17 1.86 -24.91 -10.49
CA ILE A 17 0.73 -24.43 -11.33
C ILE A 17 1.11 -23.08 -11.96
N PRO A 18 1.49 -23.02 -13.25
CA PRO A 18 2.03 -21.80 -13.87
C PRO A 18 1.11 -20.58 -13.78
N VAL A 19 -0.21 -20.76 -13.91
CA VAL A 19 -1.20 -19.67 -13.85
C VAL A 19 -1.12 -18.84 -12.57
N LEU A 20 -0.59 -19.42 -11.48
CA LEU A 20 -0.42 -18.73 -10.21
C LEU A 20 0.63 -17.60 -10.27
N SER A 21 1.45 -17.55 -11.31
CA SER A 21 2.41 -16.45 -11.52
C SER A 21 1.74 -15.10 -11.80
N LEU A 22 0.49 -15.11 -12.28
CA LEU A 22 -0.33 -13.89 -12.43
C LEU A 22 -0.60 -13.20 -11.08
N PHE A 23 -0.62 -13.97 -10.00
CA PHE A 23 -0.87 -13.45 -8.66
C PHE A 23 0.47 -13.13 -8.01
N LYS A 24 0.91 -11.88 -8.11
CA LYS A 24 2.11 -11.40 -7.42
C LYS A 24 1.87 -11.34 -5.92
N THR A 25 2.83 -11.83 -5.12
CA THR A 25 2.70 -11.88 -3.66
C THR A 25 2.56 -10.49 -3.04
N PHE A 26 3.33 -9.53 -3.55
CA PHE A 26 3.28 -8.13 -3.13
C PHE A 26 1.86 -7.57 -3.27
N GLY A 27 1.30 -7.60 -4.48
CA GLY A 27 -0.04 -7.06 -4.75
C GLY A 27 -1.13 -7.76 -3.94
N PHE A 28 -1.01 -9.06 -3.72
CA PHE A 28 -1.94 -9.82 -2.89
C PHE A 28 -1.89 -9.40 -1.41
N ILE A 29 -0.69 -9.28 -0.83
CA ILE A 29 -0.52 -8.86 0.57
C ILE A 29 -1.01 -7.41 0.76
N VAL A 30 -0.76 -6.53 -0.21
CA VAL A 30 -1.32 -5.16 -0.23
C VAL A 30 -2.86 -5.20 -0.29
N ALA A 31 -3.46 -6.07 -1.09
CA ALA A 31 -4.92 -6.23 -1.09
C ALA A 31 -5.44 -6.68 0.29
N LEU A 32 -4.77 -7.64 0.93
CA LEU A 32 -5.11 -8.07 2.30
C LEU A 32 -4.96 -6.95 3.33
N SER A 33 -3.97 -6.07 3.17
CA SER A 33 -3.79 -4.92 4.07
C SER A 33 -4.97 -3.96 3.99
N PHE A 34 -5.53 -3.71 2.80
CA PHE A 34 -6.75 -2.92 2.63
C PHE A 34 -7.97 -3.57 3.28
N PHE A 35 -8.15 -4.88 3.14
CA PHE A 35 -9.24 -5.59 3.82
C PHE A 35 -9.12 -5.53 5.34
N ALA A 36 -7.91 -5.72 5.88
CA ALA A 36 -7.64 -5.59 7.31
C ALA A 36 -7.95 -4.16 7.79
N ALA A 37 -7.47 -3.15 7.09
CA ALA A 37 -7.72 -1.74 7.41
C ALA A 37 -9.22 -1.41 7.39
N ALA A 38 -9.94 -1.83 6.35
CA ALA A 38 -11.39 -1.65 6.24
C ALA A 38 -12.13 -2.33 7.40
N TYR A 39 -11.76 -3.57 7.75
CA TYR A 39 -12.34 -4.29 8.86
C TYR A 39 -12.16 -3.55 10.20
N PHE A 40 -10.95 -3.09 10.50
CA PHE A 40 -10.67 -2.38 11.76
C PHE A 40 -11.26 -0.97 11.78
N LEU A 41 -11.31 -0.27 10.65
CA LEU A 41 -12.01 1.00 10.50
C LEU A 41 -13.52 0.83 10.77
N MET A 42 -14.15 -0.16 10.15
CA MET A 42 -15.57 -0.50 10.38
C MET A 42 -15.83 -0.79 11.86
N LYS A 43 -14.98 -1.61 12.48
CA LYS A 43 -15.12 -1.98 13.89
C LYS A 43 -15.00 -0.78 14.82
N GLU A 44 -14.11 0.17 14.50
CA GLU A 44 -13.91 1.37 15.32
C GLU A 44 -15.01 2.42 15.10
N LEU A 45 -15.50 2.59 13.87
CA LEU A 45 -16.68 3.41 13.59
C LEU A 45 -17.90 2.86 14.33
N LYS A 46 -18.16 1.55 14.21
CA LYS A 46 -19.27 0.91 14.93
C LYS A 46 -19.19 1.11 16.45
N ARG A 47 -18.00 0.98 17.04
CA ARG A 47 -17.79 1.28 18.47
C ARG A 47 -18.17 2.73 18.81
N LYS A 48 -17.73 3.70 17.99
CA LYS A 48 -18.04 5.12 18.22
C LYS A 48 -19.55 5.39 18.06
N GLU A 49 -20.25 4.67 17.18
CA GLU A 49 -21.72 4.73 17.07
C GLU A 49 -22.39 4.16 18.32
N ASP A 50 -21.94 2.98 18.79
CA ASP A 50 -22.47 2.32 19.99
C ASP A 50 -22.28 3.19 21.25
N GLU A 51 -21.20 3.99 21.31
CA GLU A 51 -20.92 4.96 22.38
C GLU A 51 -21.62 6.32 22.19
N GLY A 52 -22.38 6.50 21.11
CA GLY A 52 -23.10 7.74 20.82
C GLY A 52 -22.20 8.92 20.41
N LEU A 53 -20.94 8.67 20.04
CA LEU A 53 -19.99 9.69 19.59
C LEU A 53 -20.23 10.10 18.14
N ILE A 54 -20.79 9.21 17.33
CA ILE A 54 -21.19 9.48 15.94
C ILE A 54 -22.63 9.02 15.71
N GLY A 55 -23.38 9.82 14.96
CA GLY A 55 -24.80 9.59 14.69
C GLY A 55 -25.08 8.79 13.42
N PHE A 56 -26.36 8.59 13.15
CA PHE A 56 -26.88 8.05 11.90
C PHE A 56 -27.56 9.14 11.08
N GLN A 57 -27.69 8.92 9.78
CA GLN A 57 -28.60 9.69 8.92
C GLN A 57 -29.80 8.84 8.52
N ILE A 58 -30.94 9.50 8.31
CA ILE A 58 -32.13 8.85 7.77
C ILE A 58 -32.08 9.06 6.26
N ASP A 59 -31.85 7.96 5.53
CA ASP A 59 -31.90 7.95 4.08
C ASP A 59 -33.18 7.23 3.61
N GLU A 60 -33.74 7.71 2.51
CA GLU A 60 -34.81 7.05 1.79
C GLU A 60 -34.20 6.07 0.80
N ILE A 61 -34.28 4.76 1.10
CA ILE A 61 -33.87 3.71 0.17
C ILE A 61 -35.10 3.21 -0.57
N THR A 62 -35.09 3.41 -1.89
CA THR A 62 -36.11 2.86 -2.78
C THR A 62 -35.69 1.47 -3.25
N THR A 63 -36.39 0.45 -2.75
CA THR A 63 -36.23 -0.95 -3.18
C THR A 63 -37.21 -1.26 -4.30
N GLY A 64 -36.85 -2.15 -5.24
CA GLY A 64 -37.73 -2.51 -6.36
C GLY A 64 -37.77 -1.48 -7.50
N LYS A 65 -36.79 -0.56 -7.56
CA LYS A 65 -36.65 0.37 -8.68
C LYS A 65 -36.52 -0.41 -10.00
N LYS A 66 -37.33 -0.06 -10.99
CA LYS A 66 -37.26 -0.69 -12.32
C LYS A 66 -35.88 -0.49 -12.92
N THR A 67 -35.31 -1.57 -13.48
CA THR A 67 -34.04 -1.50 -14.21
C THR A 67 -34.12 -0.43 -15.29
N THR A 68 -33.18 0.51 -15.25
CA THR A 68 -33.06 1.60 -16.21
C THR A 68 -32.20 1.18 -17.40
N ILE A 69 -32.29 1.92 -18.51
CA ILE A 69 -31.38 1.74 -19.66
C ILE A 69 -29.91 1.91 -19.22
N GLY A 70 -29.65 2.84 -18.29
CA GLY A 70 -28.31 3.04 -17.71
C GLY A 70 -27.76 1.81 -16.98
N ASP A 71 -28.62 1.01 -16.36
CA ASP A 71 -28.20 -0.25 -15.72
C ASP A 71 -27.75 -1.29 -16.75
N TYR A 72 -28.43 -1.39 -17.89
CA TYR A 72 -28.02 -2.28 -18.96
C TYR A 72 -26.69 -1.83 -19.58
N ILE A 73 -26.55 -0.53 -19.87
CA ILE A 73 -25.32 0.05 -20.42
C ILE A 73 -24.15 -0.17 -19.46
N SER A 74 -24.32 0.09 -18.17
CA SER A 74 -23.25 -0.10 -17.18
C SER A 74 -22.85 -1.57 -17.05
N ASN A 75 -23.80 -2.52 -17.02
CA ASN A 75 -23.47 -3.94 -16.99
C ASN A 75 -22.72 -4.39 -18.26
N LEU A 76 -23.12 -3.87 -19.42
CA LEU A 76 -22.45 -4.15 -20.69
C LEU A 76 -21.01 -3.61 -20.68
N LEU A 77 -20.81 -2.36 -20.25
CA LEU A 77 -19.49 -1.75 -20.15
C LEU A 77 -18.59 -2.45 -19.13
N ILE A 78 -19.11 -2.75 -17.94
CA ILE A 78 -18.37 -3.47 -16.90
C ILE A 78 -18.01 -4.87 -17.38
N GLY A 79 -18.95 -5.60 -17.99
CA GLY A 79 -18.71 -6.92 -18.54
C GLY A 79 -17.67 -6.88 -19.65
N PHE A 80 -17.75 -5.90 -20.54
CA PHE A 80 -16.74 -5.69 -21.58
C PHE A 80 -15.37 -5.43 -20.98
N LEU A 81 -15.23 -4.48 -20.06
CA LEU A 81 -13.96 -4.13 -19.45
C LEU A 81 -13.36 -5.30 -18.67
N LEU A 82 -14.15 -6.00 -17.85
CA LEU A 82 -13.70 -7.17 -17.10
C LEU A 82 -13.29 -8.32 -18.03
N GLY A 83 -14.05 -8.59 -19.09
CA GLY A 83 -13.69 -9.64 -20.04
C GLY A 83 -12.46 -9.27 -20.85
N TYR A 84 -12.41 -8.03 -21.34
CA TYR A 84 -11.32 -7.50 -22.14
C TYR A 84 -9.99 -7.52 -21.38
N LYS A 85 -10.03 -7.11 -20.12
CA LYS A 85 -8.85 -7.03 -19.24
C LYS A 85 -8.60 -8.29 -18.45
N MET A 86 -9.50 -8.65 -17.54
CA MET A 86 -9.25 -9.74 -16.58
C MET A 86 -9.18 -11.08 -17.30
N ILE A 87 -10.19 -11.44 -18.10
CA ILE A 87 -10.16 -12.71 -18.86
C ILE A 87 -9.05 -12.65 -19.92
N GLY A 88 -8.90 -11.52 -20.61
CA GLY A 88 -7.80 -11.31 -21.54
C GLY A 88 -6.41 -11.54 -20.93
N MET A 89 -6.21 -11.15 -19.67
CA MET A 89 -4.96 -11.37 -18.93
C MET A 89 -4.65 -12.86 -18.77
N PHE A 90 -5.66 -13.68 -18.47
CA PHE A 90 -5.50 -15.15 -18.40
C PHE A 90 -5.25 -15.78 -19.76
N LEU A 91 -5.90 -15.28 -20.81
CA LEU A 91 -5.71 -15.79 -22.18
C LEU A 91 -4.33 -15.43 -22.75
N SER A 92 -3.82 -14.24 -22.41
CA SER A 92 -2.49 -13.76 -22.78
C SER A 92 -1.45 -13.98 -21.67
N PHE A 93 -1.54 -15.12 -20.96
CA PHE A 93 -0.72 -15.45 -19.79
C PHE A 93 0.79 -15.27 -20.01
N GLN A 94 1.30 -15.63 -21.18
CA GLN A 94 2.72 -15.52 -21.51
C GLN A 94 3.22 -14.06 -21.48
N GLU A 95 2.37 -13.09 -21.85
CA GLU A 95 2.73 -11.67 -21.78
C GLU A 95 2.42 -11.06 -20.41
N SER A 96 1.29 -11.45 -19.82
CA SER A 96 0.75 -10.78 -18.64
C SER A 96 1.36 -11.26 -17.33
N SER A 97 1.95 -12.45 -17.28
CA SER A 97 2.55 -13.01 -16.05
C SER A 97 3.78 -12.26 -15.57
N HIS A 98 4.57 -11.67 -16.48
CA HIS A 98 5.73 -10.86 -16.11
C HIS A 98 5.30 -9.54 -15.45
N ASP A 99 4.35 -8.83 -16.06
CA ASP A 99 3.84 -7.55 -15.53
C ASP A 99 2.32 -7.41 -15.66
N PRO A 100 1.57 -7.99 -14.70
CA PRO A 100 0.12 -7.94 -14.72
C PRO A 100 -0.44 -6.51 -14.61
N LEU A 101 0.23 -5.63 -13.85
CA LEU A 101 -0.26 -4.28 -13.60
C LEU A 101 -0.15 -3.41 -14.85
N ASN A 102 0.97 -3.46 -15.57
CA ASN A 102 1.10 -2.78 -16.85
C ASN A 102 0.12 -3.34 -17.89
N TYR A 103 -0.10 -4.65 -17.94
CA TYR A 103 -1.12 -5.22 -18.83
C TYR A 103 -2.52 -4.63 -18.53
N LEU A 104 -2.90 -4.57 -17.26
CA LEU A 104 -4.19 -4.00 -16.84
C LEU A 104 -4.36 -2.54 -17.25
N LEU A 105 -3.32 -1.71 -17.07
CA LEU A 105 -3.36 -0.28 -17.37
C LEU A 105 -3.14 0.06 -18.86
N SER A 106 -2.58 -0.87 -19.64
CA SER A 106 -2.33 -0.66 -21.08
C SER A 106 -3.61 -0.58 -21.92
N LEU A 107 -3.48 -0.45 -23.24
CA LEU A 107 -4.60 -0.67 -24.17
C LEU A 107 -4.74 -2.13 -24.61
N LYS A 108 -3.86 -3.05 -24.17
CA LYS A 108 -3.95 -4.47 -24.53
C LYS A 108 -5.14 -5.15 -23.86
N GLY A 109 -5.72 -6.14 -24.53
CA GLY A 109 -6.83 -6.93 -24.01
C GLY A 109 -7.35 -7.92 -25.05
N ASN A 110 -8.35 -8.71 -24.66
CA ASN A 110 -8.98 -9.67 -25.55
C ASN A 110 -10.40 -9.24 -25.91
N LEU A 111 -10.59 -8.78 -27.15
CA LEU A 111 -11.87 -8.26 -27.63
C LEU A 111 -12.99 -9.30 -27.53
N ALA A 112 -12.71 -10.54 -27.93
CA ALA A 112 -13.70 -11.62 -27.90
C ALA A 112 -14.16 -11.95 -26.48
N ALA A 113 -13.22 -12.02 -25.52
CA ALA A 113 -13.54 -12.22 -24.12
C ALA A 113 -14.34 -11.05 -23.52
N GLY A 114 -14.02 -9.82 -23.91
CA GLY A 114 -14.80 -8.63 -23.55
C GLY A 114 -16.24 -8.71 -24.04
N ILE A 115 -16.45 -8.95 -25.34
CA ILE A 115 -17.78 -9.07 -25.93
C ILE A 115 -18.56 -10.22 -25.28
N LEU A 116 -17.93 -11.38 -25.09
CA LEU A 116 -18.56 -12.54 -24.49
C LEU A 116 -19.07 -12.24 -23.07
N LEU A 117 -18.22 -11.68 -22.20
CA LEU A 117 -18.62 -11.39 -20.82
C LEU A 117 -19.66 -10.26 -20.77
N ALA A 118 -19.56 -9.26 -21.66
CA ALA A 118 -20.56 -8.22 -21.79
C ALA A 118 -21.95 -8.79 -22.11
N LEU A 119 -22.04 -9.73 -23.06
CA LEU A 119 -23.29 -10.40 -23.42
C LEU A 119 -23.82 -11.28 -22.28
N ILE A 120 -22.94 -11.97 -21.55
CA ILE A 120 -23.32 -12.78 -20.37
C ILE A 120 -23.93 -11.89 -19.28
N LEU A 121 -23.28 -10.77 -18.93
CA LEU A 121 -23.81 -9.86 -17.91
C LEU A 121 -25.09 -9.15 -18.37
N LEU A 122 -25.20 -8.83 -19.66
CA LEU A 122 -26.43 -8.28 -20.24
C LEU A 122 -27.59 -9.28 -20.12
N ALA A 123 -27.36 -10.54 -20.53
CA ALA A 123 -28.34 -11.61 -20.43
C ALA A 123 -28.75 -11.87 -18.97
N TYR A 124 -27.78 -11.90 -18.05
CA TYR A 124 -28.04 -12.03 -16.62
C TYR A 124 -28.88 -10.86 -16.09
N LYS A 125 -28.56 -9.62 -16.48
CA LYS A 125 -29.32 -8.44 -16.05
C LYS A 125 -30.74 -8.44 -16.63
N ALA A 126 -30.91 -8.87 -17.88
CA ALA A 126 -32.23 -9.02 -18.50
C ALA A 126 -33.07 -10.08 -17.77
N TYR A 127 -32.47 -11.24 -17.47
CA TYR A 127 -33.09 -12.30 -16.68
C TYR A 127 -33.47 -11.83 -15.27
N SER A 128 -32.54 -11.17 -14.57
CA SER A 128 -32.79 -10.58 -13.25
C SER A 128 -33.91 -9.53 -13.29
N THR A 129 -34.02 -8.75 -14.37
CA THR A 129 -35.08 -7.75 -14.53
C THR A 129 -36.43 -8.42 -14.76
N TYR A 130 -36.45 -9.49 -15.57
CA TYR A 130 -37.65 -10.29 -15.80
C TYR A 130 -38.16 -10.92 -14.50
N GLN A 131 -37.28 -11.53 -13.71
CA GLN A 131 -37.62 -12.12 -12.40
C GLN A 131 -38.17 -11.09 -11.40
N ASN A 132 -37.66 -9.84 -11.43
CA ASN A 132 -38.08 -8.79 -10.51
C ASN A 132 -39.16 -7.86 -11.09
N LYS A 133 -39.81 -8.23 -12.20
CA LYS A 133 -40.77 -7.37 -12.90
C LYS A 133 -41.99 -6.99 -12.04
N ASP A 134 -42.41 -7.89 -11.15
CA ASP A 134 -43.58 -7.71 -10.29
C ASP A 134 -43.24 -7.15 -8.89
N VAL A 135 -41.95 -6.90 -8.61
CA VAL A 135 -41.53 -6.27 -7.34
C VAL A 135 -41.98 -4.81 -7.36
N LYS A 136 -42.86 -4.45 -6.41
CA LYS A 136 -43.33 -3.07 -6.27
C LYS A 136 -42.22 -2.17 -5.76
N GLU A 137 -42.18 -0.96 -6.31
CA GLU A 137 -41.27 0.08 -5.85
C GLU A 137 -41.74 0.58 -4.47
N GLU A 138 -40.94 0.31 -3.44
CA GLU A 138 -41.20 0.72 -2.06
C GLU A 138 -40.04 1.58 -1.56
N THR A 139 -40.35 2.80 -1.12
CA THR A 139 -39.39 3.68 -0.46
C THR A 139 -39.48 3.49 1.05
N LYS A 140 -38.39 3.03 1.67
CA LYS A 140 -38.28 2.84 3.12
C LYS A 140 -37.27 3.82 3.69
N LYS A 141 -37.66 4.53 4.76
CA LYS A 141 -36.75 5.34 5.57
C LYS A 141 -35.92 4.41 6.45
N VAL A 142 -34.63 4.33 6.18
CA VAL A 142 -33.72 3.48 6.95
C VAL A 142 -32.62 4.32 7.59
N LYS A 143 -32.19 3.89 8.78
CA LYS A 143 -31.04 4.48 9.45
C LYS A 143 -29.77 3.98 8.77
N VAL A 144 -29.02 4.89 8.18
CA VAL A 144 -27.73 4.60 7.57
C VAL A 144 -26.63 5.07 8.52
N TYR A 145 -25.80 4.11 8.92
CA TYR A 145 -24.71 4.32 9.86
C TYR A 145 -23.37 4.41 9.12
N PRO A 146 -22.44 5.29 9.55
CA PRO A 146 -21.12 5.43 8.95
C PRO A 146 -20.32 4.12 8.80
N HIS A 147 -20.42 3.16 9.73
CA HIS A 147 -19.71 1.88 9.61
C HIS A 147 -20.12 1.06 8.38
N THR A 148 -21.36 1.24 7.88
CA THR A 148 -21.83 0.56 6.66
C THR A 148 -21.26 1.18 5.39
N LYS A 149 -20.65 2.37 5.50
CA LYS A 149 -20.09 3.17 4.40
C LYS A 149 -18.58 3.02 4.24
N VAL A 150 -17.96 2.08 4.96
CA VAL A 150 -16.51 1.85 4.86
C VAL A 150 -16.07 1.44 3.45
N GLY A 151 -16.89 0.68 2.71
CA GLY A 151 -16.63 0.38 1.31
C GLY A 151 -16.55 1.65 0.46
N ASP A 152 -17.54 2.55 0.59
CA ASP A 152 -17.56 3.84 -0.11
C ASP A 152 -16.33 4.70 0.27
N ILE A 153 -15.98 4.75 1.56
CA ILE A 153 -14.78 5.44 2.06
C ILE A 153 -13.51 4.88 1.39
N ALA A 154 -13.35 3.56 1.34
CA ALA A 154 -12.19 2.92 0.74
C ALA A 154 -12.10 3.21 -0.78
N VAL A 155 -13.23 3.17 -1.50
CA VAL A 155 -13.28 3.47 -2.93
C VAL A 155 -12.93 4.94 -3.19
N ILE A 156 -13.46 5.87 -2.41
CA ILE A 156 -13.16 7.30 -2.54
C ILE A 156 -11.69 7.58 -2.23
N ALA A 157 -11.14 6.95 -1.20
CA ALA A 157 -9.72 7.04 -0.87
C ALA A 157 -8.84 6.51 -2.00
N ALA A 158 -9.20 5.36 -2.59
CA ALA A 158 -8.46 4.77 -3.71
C ALA A 158 -8.50 5.65 -4.96
N ILE A 159 -9.68 6.14 -5.35
CA ILE A 159 -9.85 7.02 -6.53
C ILE A 159 -9.12 8.35 -6.30
N GLY A 160 -9.34 9.00 -5.16
CA GLY A 160 -8.69 10.27 -4.83
C GLY A 160 -7.18 10.13 -4.71
N GLY A 161 -6.70 9.03 -4.13
CA GLY A 161 -5.28 8.73 -3.98
C GLY A 161 -4.59 8.49 -5.31
N PHE A 162 -5.18 7.65 -6.17
CA PHE A 162 -4.62 7.38 -7.49
C PHE A 162 -4.67 8.63 -8.39
N ALA A 163 -5.81 9.31 -8.45
CA ALA A 163 -5.97 10.53 -9.24
C ALA A 163 -4.99 11.63 -8.78
N GLY A 164 -4.88 11.84 -7.47
CA GLY A 164 -3.94 12.81 -6.89
C GLY A 164 -2.49 12.48 -7.20
N ALA A 165 -2.11 11.20 -7.09
CA ALA A 165 -0.73 10.77 -7.37
C ALA A 165 -0.35 11.01 -8.84
N LYS A 166 -1.26 10.73 -9.78
CA LYS A 166 -1.05 10.97 -11.21
C LYS A 166 -1.01 12.46 -11.57
N VAL A 167 -1.94 13.25 -11.03
CA VAL A 167 -1.97 14.70 -11.28
C VAL A 167 -0.70 15.36 -10.78
N PHE A 168 -0.25 15.04 -9.56
CA PHE A 168 0.97 15.64 -9.03
C PHE A 168 2.22 15.17 -9.76
N ASN A 169 2.29 13.91 -10.17
CA ASN A 169 3.40 13.45 -11.02
C ASN A 169 3.44 14.23 -12.34
N ALA A 170 2.28 14.44 -12.98
CA ALA A 170 2.21 15.25 -14.20
C ALA A 170 2.67 16.70 -13.98
N LEU A 171 2.41 17.28 -12.81
CA LEU A 171 2.90 18.61 -12.43
C LEU A 171 4.40 18.64 -12.14
N GLU A 172 4.94 17.60 -11.50
CA GLU A 172 6.38 17.47 -11.20
C GLU A 172 7.20 17.21 -12.47
N THR A 173 6.67 16.43 -13.41
CA THR A 173 7.33 16.07 -14.67
C THR A 173 6.67 16.74 -15.88
N TRP A 174 6.39 18.04 -15.78
CA TRP A 174 5.57 18.78 -16.76
C TRP A 174 6.05 18.64 -18.21
N ASP A 175 7.36 18.77 -18.44
CA ASP A 175 7.93 18.68 -19.80
C ASP A 175 7.77 17.27 -20.38
N SER A 176 8.03 16.23 -19.59
CA SER A 176 7.81 14.83 -19.98
C SER A 176 6.32 14.51 -20.16
N PHE A 177 5.45 15.14 -19.38
CA PHE A 177 4.01 14.94 -19.47
C PHE A 177 3.44 15.56 -20.75
N ILE A 178 3.86 16.78 -21.13
CA ILE A 178 3.42 17.40 -22.39
C ILE A 178 3.87 16.58 -23.60
N ALA A 179 5.05 15.96 -23.53
CA ALA A 179 5.58 15.15 -24.63
C ALA A 179 4.76 13.88 -24.89
N ASP A 180 4.25 13.21 -23.84
CA ASP A 180 3.36 12.05 -23.95
C ASP A 180 2.31 12.01 -22.82
N PRO A 181 1.20 12.76 -22.95
CA PRO A 181 0.20 12.88 -21.89
C PRO A 181 -0.52 11.55 -21.61
N LEU A 182 -0.82 10.78 -22.65
CA LEU A 182 -1.53 9.51 -22.50
C LEU A 182 -0.61 8.44 -21.91
N GLY A 183 0.63 8.33 -22.37
CA GLY A 183 1.59 7.40 -21.79
C GLY A 183 1.88 7.69 -20.33
N SER A 184 2.04 8.96 -19.95
CA SER A 184 2.28 9.36 -18.56
C SER A 184 1.08 9.08 -17.63
N LEU A 185 -0.15 9.31 -18.11
CA LEU A 185 -1.36 9.06 -17.31
C LEU A 185 -1.68 7.58 -17.14
N PHE A 186 -1.49 6.77 -18.19
CA PHE A 186 -1.83 5.34 -18.19
C PHE A 186 -0.66 4.41 -17.85
N SER A 187 0.56 4.93 -17.64
CA SER A 187 1.66 4.12 -17.14
C SER A 187 1.40 3.61 -15.71
N SER A 188 1.98 2.46 -15.34
CA SER A 188 2.01 2.02 -13.94
C SER A 188 2.98 2.81 -13.07
N SER A 189 3.92 3.54 -13.69
CA SER A 189 4.94 4.35 -13.04
C SER A 189 4.50 5.81 -12.87
N GLY A 190 5.27 6.60 -12.10
CA GLY A 190 4.99 8.02 -11.91
C GLY A 190 3.79 8.27 -10.98
N LEU A 191 3.89 7.81 -9.74
CA LEU A 191 2.87 8.02 -8.71
C LEU A 191 3.47 8.86 -7.57
N THR A 192 3.15 10.15 -7.53
CA THR A 192 3.62 11.05 -6.47
C THR A 192 2.83 10.83 -5.19
N PHE A 193 3.49 10.36 -4.14
CA PHE A 193 2.86 10.02 -2.86
C PHE A 193 2.07 11.19 -2.23
N TYR A 194 2.67 12.39 -2.17
CA TYR A 194 2.03 13.55 -1.53
C TYR A 194 0.76 14.00 -2.25
N GLY A 195 0.75 13.94 -3.59
CA GLY A 195 -0.45 14.24 -4.37
C GLY A 195 -1.60 13.31 -4.05
N GLY A 196 -1.31 12.01 -3.94
CA GLY A 196 -2.31 11.02 -3.54
C GLY A 196 -2.86 11.27 -2.14
N LEU A 197 -1.99 11.54 -1.17
CA LEU A 197 -2.40 11.81 0.21
C LEU A 197 -3.30 13.05 0.33
N ILE A 198 -2.93 14.16 -0.33
CA ILE A 198 -3.68 15.43 -0.25
C ILE A 198 -5.06 15.27 -0.88
N VAL A 199 -5.13 14.77 -2.11
CA VAL A 199 -6.39 14.67 -2.84
C VAL A 199 -7.33 13.64 -2.19
N ALA A 200 -6.81 12.50 -1.73
CA ALA A 200 -7.61 11.53 -0.98
C ALA A 200 -8.18 12.13 0.32
N THR A 201 -7.37 12.87 1.07
CA THR A 201 -7.80 13.51 2.33
C THR A 201 -8.91 14.52 2.08
N ILE A 202 -8.79 15.35 1.04
CA ILE A 202 -9.81 16.33 0.65
C ILE A 202 -11.10 15.63 0.21
N ALA A 203 -11.00 14.60 -0.62
CA ALA A 203 -12.16 13.83 -1.08
C ALA A 203 -12.90 13.15 0.09
N LEU A 204 -12.16 12.57 1.04
CA LEU A 204 -12.73 11.97 2.25
C LEU A 204 -13.35 13.01 3.18
N TRP A 205 -12.77 14.20 3.28
CA TRP A 205 -13.35 15.30 4.04
C TRP A 205 -14.71 15.70 3.47
N TYR A 206 -14.81 15.93 2.16
CA TYR A 206 -16.09 16.21 1.50
C TYR A 206 -17.11 15.07 1.66
N TYR A 207 -16.67 13.82 1.48
CA TYR A 207 -17.55 12.67 1.63
C TYR A 207 -18.04 12.49 3.07
N SER A 208 -17.19 12.73 4.08
CA SER A 208 -17.59 12.67 5.49
C SER A 208 -18.74 13.62 5.80
N LYS A 209 -18.73 14.82 5.20
CA LYS A 209 -19.84 15.78 5.31
C LYS A 209 -21.13 15.25 4.67
N LYS A 210 -21.03 14.59 3.53
CA LYS A 210 -22.18 13.98 2.82
C LYS A 210 -22.87 12.91 3.66
N ILE A 211 -22.12 12.12 4.43
CA ILE A 211 -22.67 11.06 5.30
C ILE A 211 -22.87 11.50 6.77
N LYS A 212 -22.80 12.81 7.04
CA LYS A 212 -22.90 13.42 8.38
C LYS A 212 -21.94 12.80 9.42
N LEU A 213 -20.79 12.29 8.96
CA LEU A 213 -19.72 11.81 9.81
C LEU A 213 -18.78 12.97 10.13
N ASP A 214 -18.53 13.21 11.42
CA ASP A 214 -17.47 14.14 11.82
C ASP A 214 -16.12 13.60 11.35
N PHE A 215 -15.48 14.35 10.45
CA PHE A 215 -14.18 14.01 9.88
C PHE A 215 -13.12 13.74 10.96
N ARG A 216 -13.20 14.41 12.11
CA ARG A 216 -12.25 14.21 13.21
C ARG A 216 -12.38 12.82 13.84
N HIS A 217 -13.61 12.31 13.94
CA HIS A 217 -13.86 10.94 14.37
C HIS A 217 -13.47 9.92 13.30
N LEU A 218 -13.59 10.27 12.02
CA LEU A 218 -13.03 9.47 10.93
C LEU A 218 -11.50 9.37 11.04
N CYS A 219 -10.79 10.47 11.29
CA CYS A 219 -9.34 10.45 11.51
C CYS A 219 -8.94 9.55 12.69
N ASP A 220 -9.63 9.65 13.83
CA ASP A 220 -9.36 8.79 14.99
C ASP A 220 -9.58 7.30 14.69
N ALA A 221 -10.61 6.98 13.90
CA ALA A 221 -10.90 5.61 13.51
C ALA A 221 -9.92 5.09 12.45
N ALA A 222 -9.44 5.98 11.57
CA ALA A 222 -8.50 5.65 10.51
C ALA A 222 -7.07 5.46 11.02
N GLY A 223 -6.60 6.22 12.03
CA GLY A 223 -5.22 6.14 12.52
C GLY A 223 -4.71 4.71 12.79
N PRO A 224 -5.41 3.89 13.60
CA PRO A 224 -5.03 2.50 13.82
C PRO A 224 -5.10 1.65 12.53
N ALA A 225 -6.11 1.87 11.67
CA ALA A 225 -6.25 1.13 10.43
C ALA A 225 -5.12 1.44 9.43
N LEU A 226 -4.68 2.70 9.34
CA LEU A 226 -3.61 3.16 8.47
C LEU A 226 -2.26 2.53 8.84
N ILE A 227 -1.88 2.58 10.12
CA ILE A 227 -0.59 2.02 10.55
C ILE A 227 -0.57 0.49 10.37
N LEU A 228 -1.70 -0.19 10.57
CA LEU A 228 -1.82 -1.62 10.30
C LEU A 228 -1.68 -1.91 8.79
N ALA A 229 -2.36 -1.13 7.95
CA ALA A 229 -2.27 -1.26 6.49
C ALA A 229 -0.83 -1.11 6.00
N TYR A 230 -0.13 -0.10 6.53
CA TYR A 230 1.28 0.18 6.20
C TYR A 230 2.19 -0.98 6.62
N GLY A 231 2.08 -1.47 7.86
CA GLY A 231 2.86 -2.61 8.33
C GLY A 231 2.63 -3.87 7.50
N LEU A 232 1.38 -4.20 7.19
CA LEU A 232 1.05 -5.34 6.31
C LEU A 232 1.54 -5.11 4.87
N GLY A 233 1.53 -3.88 4.36
CA GLY A 233 2.15 -3.54 3.07
C GLY A 233 3.66 -3.83 3.07
N ARG A 234 4.36 -3.51 4.16
CA ARG A 234 5.79 -3.82 4.35
C ARG A 234 6.10 -5.30 4.43
N LEU A 235 5.16 -6.12 4.93
CA LEU A 235 5.25 -7.57 4.78
C LEU A 235 5.26 -7.98 3.31
N GLY A 236 4.47 -7.30 2.46
CA GLY A 236 4.50 -7.48 1.01
C GLY A 236 5.90 -7.25 0.44
N CYS A 237 6.51 -6.11 0.76
CA CYS A 237 7.88 -5.75 0.36
C CYS A 237 8.90 -6.83 0.78
N GLN A 238 8.78 -7.34 2.01
CA GLN A 238 9.68 -8.38 2.52
C GLN A 238 9.54 -9.70 1.77
N VAL A 239 8.32 -10.10 1.40
CA VAL A 239 8.05 -11.39 0.77
C VAL A 239 8.50 -11.40 -0.69
N SER A 240 8.28 -10.29 -1.41
CA SER A 240 8.70 -10.14 -2.82
C SER A 240 10.20 -9.82 -2.95
N GLY A 241 10.78 -9.09 -1.99
CA GLY A 241 12.10 -8.49 -2.15
C GLY A 241 12.06 -7.40 -3.20
N ASP A 242 11.22 -6.38 -3.02
CA ASP A 242 10.99 -5.29 -3.98
C ASP A 242 11.99 -4.13 -3.90
N GLY A 243 13.11 -4.30 -3.20
CA GLY A 243 14.14 -3.27 -3.08
C GLY A 243 13.97 -2.35 -1.86
N ASP A 244 12.89 -2.47 -1.08
CA ASP A 244 12.65 -1.60 0.08
C ASP A 244 13.48 -1.96 1.33
N TRP A 245 14.66 -2.54 1.12
CA TRP A 245 15.63 -2.86 2.16
C TRP A 245 16.52 -1.66 2.53
N GLY A 246 17.30 -1.83 3.59
CA GLY A 246 18.18 -0.79 4.13
C GLY A 246 19.55 -0.73 3.48
N ILE A 247 20.43 0.04 4.12
CA ILE A 247 21.87 0.09 3.84
C ILE A 247 22.54 -1.27 4.06
N PHE A 248 23.76 -1.44 3.57
CA PHE A 248 24.52 -2.67 3.79
C PHE A 248 24.87 -2.87 5.27
N ASN A 249 24.81 -4.14 5.71
CA ASN A 249 25.35 -4.54 7.00
C ASN A 249 26.72 -5.18 6.80
N SER A 250 27.78 -4.39 7.00
CA SER A 250 29.17 -4.80 6.75
C SER A 250 29.73 -5.82 7.73
N ALA A 251 28.97 -6.20 8.76
CA ALA A 251 29.33 -7.34 9.62
C ALA A 251 29.15 -8.70 8.90
N TYR A 252 28.47 -8.72 7.75
CA TYR A 252 28.09 -9.95 7.05
C TYR A 252 28.44 -9.91 5.56
N ILE A 253 28.57 -11.09 4.96
CA ILE A 253 28.71 -11.33 3.53
C ILE A 253 27.84 -12.52 3.12
N THR A 254 27.42 -12.59 1.86
CA THR A 254 26.80 -13.79 1.31
C THR A 254 27.88 -14.77 0.86
N ASP A 255 27.88 -15.99 1.39
CA ASP A 255 28.69 -17.09 0.86
C ASP A 255 28.12 -17.50 -0.51
N MET A 256 28.89 -17.30 -1.57
CA MET A 256 28.46 -17.54 -2.95
C MET A 256 28.32 -19.01 -3.33
N ASN A 257 28.84 -19.94 -2.53
CA ASN A 257 28.65 -21.37 -2.75
C ASN A 257 27.33 -21.87 -2.17
N THR A 258 26.92 -21.32 -1.02
CA THR A 258 25.73 -21.78 -0.28
C THR A 258 24.55 -20.79 -0.32
N TYR A 259 24.80 -19.56 -0.78
CA TYR A 259 23.90 -18.41 -0.72
C TYR A 259 23.42 -18.03 0.69
N LYS A 260 24.16 -18.45 1.72
CA LYS A 260 23.85 -18.14 3.11
C LYS A 260 24.57 -16.89 3.56
N VAL A 261 23.92 -16.13 4.44
CA VAL A 261 24.52 -14.98 5.11
C VAL A 261 25.45 -15.48 6.21
N VAL A 262 26.73 -15.11 6.12
CA VAL A 262 27.80 -15.47 7.07
C VAL A 262 28.54 -14.23 7.55
N LEU A 263 29.27 -14.33 8.66
CA LEU A 263 30.08 -13.21 9.15
C LEU A 263 31.15 -12.85 8.12
N ALA A 264 31.37 -11.55 7.92
CA ALA A 264 32.41 -11.06 7.02
C ALA A 264 33.79 -11.44 7.58
N THR A 265 34.64 -12.02 6.72
CA THR A 265 36.02 -12.40 7.06
C THR A 265 37.04 -11.31 6.72
N LYS A 266 36.62 -10.29 5.97
CA LYS A 266 37.47 -9.21 5.48
C LYS A 266 36.79 -7.85 5.59
N PRO A 267 37.56 -6.75 5.53
CA PRO A 267 37.02 -5.39 5.54
C PRO A 267 35.99 -5.15 4.43
N PHE A 268 35.05 -4.23 4.69
CA PHE A 268 34.03 -3.87 3.72
C PHE A 268 34.61 -3.29 2.44
N SER A 269 35.65 -2.47 2.52
CA SER A 269 36.34 -1.87 1.37
C SER A 269 36.85 -2.92 0.39
N GLU A 270 37.39 -4.04 0.89
CA GLU A 270 37.82 -5.16 0.05
C GLU A 270 36.63 -5.89 -0.57
N SER A 271 35.53 -6.05 0.18
CA SER A 271 34.31 -6.66 -0.34
C SER A 271 33.64 -5.80 -1.42
N VAL A 272 33.74 -4.48 -1.33
CA VAL A 272 33.30 -3.54 -2.37
C VAL A 272 34.12 -3.70 -3.66
N ILE A 273 35.42 -3.99 -3.55
CA ILE A 273 36.28 -4.21 -4.72
C ILE A 273 35.86 -5.51 -5.44
N ASP A 274 35.62 -6.59 -4.71
CA ASP A 274 35.18 -7.86 -5.27
C ASP A 274 33.89 -7.73 -6.10
N TYR A 275 32.95 -6.90 -5.62
CA TYR A 275 31.64 -6.73 -6.25
C TYR A 275 31.48 -5.39 -6.96
N ARG A 276 32.59 -4.77 -7.40
CA ARG A 276 32.60 -3.43 -8.01
C ARG A 276 31.66 -3.31 -9.20
N GLN A 277 31.62 -4.31 -10.08
CA GLN A 277 30.77 -4.27 -11.28
C GLN A 277 29.29 -4.14 -10.95
N TYR A 278 28.83 -4.89 -9.95
CA TYR A 278 27.46 -4.77 -9.43
C TYR A 278 27.24 -3.40 -8.77
N LEU A 279 28.13 -3.00 -7.87
CA LEU A 279 27.98 -1.77 -7.09
C LEU A 279 28.03 -0.49 -7.94
N GLN A 280 28.77 -0.48 -9.04
CA GLN A 280 28.80 0.64 -9.99
C GLN A 280 27.49 0.80 -10.76
N THR A 281 26.67 -0.25 -10.86
CA THR A 281 25.34 -0.18 -11.47
C THR A 281 24.33 0.45 -10.50
N GLU A 282 24.49 0.19 -9.21
CA GLU A 282 23.57 0.64 -8.16
C GLU A 282 23.95 2.01 -7.57
N PHE A 283 25.24 2.34 -7.50
CA PHE A 283 25.76 3.54 -6.82
C PHE A 283 26.65 4.35 -7.75
N SER A 284 26.40 5.66 -7.79
CA SER A 284 27.22 6.61 -8.55
C SER A 284 28.61 6.83 -7.93
N ASP A 285 28.74 6.69 -6.61
CA ASP A 285 30.04 6.78 -5.89
C ASP A 285 30.26 5.53 -5.03
N ILE A 286 31.14 4.65 -5.51
CA ILE A 286 31.51 3.40 -4.82
C ILE A 286 32.43 3.63 -3.61
N ASN A 287 33.05 4.80 -3.47
CA ASN A 287 33.93 5.09 -2.34
C ASN A 287 33.14 5.45 -1.08
N ASN A 288 31.88 5.88 -1.24
CA ASN A 288 31.02 6.30 -0.15
C ASN A 288 29.69 5.54 -0.16
N ILE A 289 29.79 4.21 -0.08
CA ILE A 289 28.60 3.35 -0.01
C ILE A 289 28.07 3.35 1.43
N PRO A 290 26.79 3.71 1.65
CA PRO A 290 26.17 3.67 2.98
C PRO A 290 26.18 2.26 3.57
N HIS A 291 26.74 2.13 4.78
CA HIS A 291 26.82 0.86 5.50
C HIS A 291 26.91 1.07 7.02
N LYS A 292 26.58 0.03 7.78
CA LYS A 292 26.87 -0.08 9.22
C LYS A 292 27.33 -1.50 9.54
N SER A 293 28.22 -1.67 10.52
CA SER A 293 28.65 -2.98 10.98
C SER A 293 27.95 -3.33 12.30
N ILE A 294 26.93 -4.18 12.24
CA ILE A 294 26.17 -4.60 13.43
C ILE A 294 25.93 -6.11 13.37
N SER A 295 26.55 -6.86 14.27
CA SER A 295 26.29 -8.29 14.41
C SER A 295 25.03 -8.55 15.24
N ALA A 296 24.24 -9.53 14.80
CA ALA A 296 23.11 -10.05 15.54
C ALA A 296 23.56 -10.61 16.91
N PRO A 297 22.86 -10.29 18.01
CA PRO A 297 23.03 -10.98 19.28
C PRO A 297 22.76 -12.48 19.13
N SER A 298 23.43 -13.32 19.92
CA SER A 298 23.33 -14.79 19.83
C SER A 298 21.93 -15.37 19.99
N PHE A 299 21.02 -14.65 20.66
CA PHE A 299 19.63 -15.07 20.87
C PHE A 299 18.67 -14.66 19.74
N LEU A 300 19.12 -13.82 18.79
CA LEU A 300 18.31 -13.38 17.65
C LEU A 300 18.83 -13.99 16.35
N PRO A 301 17.94 -14.31 15.41
CA PRO A 301 18.35 -14.82 14.11
C PRO A 301 19.08 -13.74 13.31
N THR A 302 20.16 -14.13 12.61
CA THR A 302 20.93 -13.26 11.71
C THR A 302 20.06 -12.60 10.65
N SER A 303 19.00 -13.27 10.20
CA SER A 303 18.08 -12.75 9.19
C SER A 303 17.35 -11.48 9.60
N LEU A 304 17.33 -11.13 10.90
CA LEU A 304 16.82 -9.84 11.38
C LEU A 304 17.85 -8.72 11.30
N PHE A 305 19.14 -8.99 11.08
CA PHE A 305 20.19 -7.98 11.02
C PHE A 305 20.84 -7.90 9.64
N ALA A 306 20.85 -9.02 8.91
CA ALA A 306 21.43 -9.11 7.58
C ALA A 306 20.61 -10.09 6.74
N TYR A 307 20.10 -9.61 5.62
CA TYR A 307 19.33 -10.41 4.67
C TYR A 307 19.85 -10.14 3.25
N ASN A 308 19.97 -11.19 2.43
CA ASN A 308 20.55 -11.12 1.09
C ASN A 308 19.52 -11.21 -0.05
N TYR A 309 18.22 -11.24 0.29
CA TYR A 309 17.10 -11.18 -0.66
C TYR A 309 17.30 -12.06 -1.92
N PRO A 310 17.45 -13.39 -1.76
CA PRO A 310 17.64 -14.29 -2.90
C PRO A 310 16.34 -14.35 -3.73
N LYS A 311 16.47 -14.33 -5.06
CA LYS A 311 15.35 -14.32 -6.02
C LYS A 311 14.42 -13.11 -5.87
N ASN A 312 14.98 -11.95 -5.58
CA ASN A 312 14.22 -10.71 -5.41
C ASN A 312 13.57 -10.26 -6.74
N VAL A 313 12.40 -9.62 -6.67
CA VAL A 313 11.60 -9.27 -7.86
C VAL A 313 12.26 -8.27 -8.81
N ASN A 314 13.20 -7.48 -8.30
CA ASN A 314 13.91 -6.48 -9.09
C ASN A 314 15.18 -7.04 -9.74
N ASN A 315 15.51 -8.32 -9.52
CA ASN A 315 16.73 -8.95 -9.99
C ASN A 315 18.04 -8.21 -9.61
N VAL A 316 18.03 -7.52 -8.48
CA VAL A 316 19.19 -6.78 -7.95
C VAL A 316 20.20 -7.75 -7.34
N GLY A 317 21.49 -7.50 -7.59
CA GLY A 317 22.60 -8.29 -7.06
C GLY A 317 23.36 -9.02 -8.16
N ILE A 318 23.84 -10.21 -7.83
CA ILE A 318 24.55 -11.09 -8.78
C ILE A 318 23.76 -12.36 -9.05
N THR A 319 23.92 -12.90 -10.26
CA THR A 319 23.22 -14.10 -10.70
C THR A 319 23.65 -15.32 -9.91
N MET A 320 22.68 -16.12 -9.49
CA MET A 320 22.88 -17.38 -8.79
C MET A 320 23.23 -18.49 -9.80
N ASN A 321 24.34 -19.18 -9.58
CA ASN A 321 24.79 -20.30 -10.38
C ASN A 321 23.80 -21.46 -10.30
N GLY A 322 23.43 -22.02 -11.45
CA GLY A 322 22.52 -23.16 -11.54
C GLY A 322 21.05 -22.84 -11.32
N VAL A 323 20.66 -21.56 -11.21
CA VAL A 323 19.25 -21.14 -11.10
C VAL A 323 18.75 -20.63 -12.45
N ASN A 324 18.07 -21.52 -13.19
CA ASN A 324 17.42 -21.21 -14.46
C ASN A 324 15.98 -20.72 -14.23
N ASP A 325 15.85 -19.54 -13.62
CA ASP A 325 14.59 -18.88 -13.31
C ASP A 325 14.68 -17.39 -13.69
N GLU A 326 13.56 -16.73 -13.96
CA GLU A 326 13.52 -15.27 -14.21
C GLU A 326 14.03 -14.50 -13.00
N TYR A 327 13.77 -15.02 -11.79
CA TYR A 327 14.20 -14.45 -10.53
C TYR A 327 15.39 -15.23 -9.99
N ASN A 328 16.59 -14.85 -10.44
CA ASN A 328 17.82 -15.58 -10.15
C ASN A 328 18.94 -14.73 -9.53
N SER A 329 18.63 -13.53 -9.04
CA SER A 329 19.63 -12.66 -8.38
C SER A 329 19.66 -12.80 -6.87
N VAL A 330 20.82 -12.54 -6.27
CA VAL A 330 21.03 -12.47 -4.82
C VAL A 330 21.99 -11.33 -4.48
N LEU A 331 21.79 -10.66 -3.35
CA LEU A 331 22.71 -9.61 -2.90
C LEU A 331 24.00 -10.24 -2.38
N PRO A 332 25.18 -9.94 -2.97
CA PRO A 332 26.45 -10.43 -2.46
C PRO A 332 26.80 -9.81 -1.10
N LEU A 333 26.36 -8.57 -0.89
CA LEU A 333 26.49 -7.82 0.35
C LEU A 333 25.10 -7.73 1.00
N PRO A 334 24.88 -8.39 2.15
CA PRO A 334 23.61 -8.34 2.86
C PRO A 334 23.27 -6.94 3.38
N VAL A 335 21.98 -6.67 3.50
CA VAL A 335 21.40 -5.39 3.91
C VAL A 335 20.54 -5.56 5.16
N PHE A 336 20.28 -4.47 5.86
CA PHE A 336 19.30 -4.47 6.94
C PHE A 336 17.89 -4.68 6.37
N PRO A 337 17.10 -5.66 6.86
CA PRO A 337 15.76 -5.91 6.37
C PRO A 337 14.75 -4.91 6.94
N THR A 338 14.83 -3.65 6.52
CA THR A 338 13.95 -2.57 7.00
C THR A 338 12.45 -2.88 6.90
N PRO A 339 11.92 -3.60 5.88
CA PRO A 339 10.49 -3.94 5.86
C PRO A 339 10.04 -4.78 7.06
N VAL A 340 10.94 -5.62 7.62
CA VAL A 340 10.66 -6.40 8.84
C VAL A 340 10.59 -5.50 10.07
N TYR A 341 11.47 -4.51 10.17
CA TYR A 341 11.48 -3.54 11.26
C TYR A 341 10.21 -2.69 11.23
N GLU A 342 9.85 -2.18 10.04
CA GLU A 342 8.63 -1.40 9.81
C GLU A 342 7.38 -2.21 10.18
N LEU A 343 7.27 -3.46 9.70
CA LEU A 343 6.18 -4.35 10.09
C LEU A 343 6.07 -4.51 11.61
N GLY A 344 7.19 -4.81 12.29
CA GLY A 344 7.21 -5.00 13.73
C GLY A 344 6.77 -3.74 14.50
N MET A 345 7.31 -2.58 14.14
CA MET A 345 6.95 -1.30 14.75
C MET A 345 5.50 -0.93 14.48
N CYS A 346 5.01 -1.12 13.25
CA CYS A 346 3.63 -0.85 12.89
C CYS A 346 2.63 -1.71 13.67
N LEU A 347 2.92 -2.99 13.87
CA LEU A 347 2.09 -3.88 14.68
C LEU A 347 2.09 -3.48 16.17
N ILE A 348 3.23 -3.05 16.70
CA ILE A 348 3.33 -2.52 18.07
C ILE A 348 2.50 -1.24 18.20
N ILE A 349 2.67 -0.29 17.28
CA ILE A 349 1.94 0.99 17.29
C ILE A 349 0.44 0.73 17.14
N PHE A 350 0.03 -0.15 16.21
CA PHE A 350 -1.35 -0.59 16.10
C PHE A 350 -1.88 -1.14 17.43
N GLY A 351 -1.13 -2.04 18.08
CA GLY A 351 -1.51 -2.60 19.38
C GLY A 351 -1.68 -1.54 20.47
N ILE A 352 -0.78 -0.54 20.51
CA ILE A 352 -0.86 0.61 21.44
C ILE A 352 -2.12 1.42 21.16
N LEU A 353 -2.30 1.89 19.91
CA LEU A 353 -3.45 2.69 19.51
C LEU A 353 -4.76 1.95 19.76
N TRP A 354 -4.81 0.68 19.39
CA TRP A 354 -5.98 -0.16 19.61
C TRP A 354 -6.29 -0.32 21.09
N LYS A 355 -5.28 -0.48 21.95
CA LYS A 355 -5.46 -0.56 23.41
C LYS A 355 -5.98 0.74 24.02
N ILE A 356 -5.48 1.89 23.57
CA ILE A 356 -5.83 3.20 24.17
C ILE A 356 -7.09 3.84 23.58
N ARG A 357 -7.63 3.36 22.45
CA ARG A 357 -8.79 3.96 21.74
C ARG A 357 -10.04 4.20 22.61
N LYS A 358 -10.21 3.45 23.69
CA LYS A 358 -11.32 3.59 24.65
C LYS A 358 -11.07 4.62 25.75
N ARG A 359 -9.83 5.09 25.92
CA ARG A 359 -9.45 6.00 27.01
C ARG A 359 -9.82 7.45 26.73
N TRP A 360 -9.84 7.86 25.47
CA TRP A 360 -10.09 9.26 25.08
C TRP A 360 -11.19 9.34 24.02
N GLN A 361 -12.29 9.97 24.37
CA GLN A 361 -13.45 10.14 23.49
C GLN A 361 -13.42 11.46 22.71
N THR A 362 -12.67 12.46 23.16
CA THR A 362 -12.49 13.73 22.44
C THR A 362 -11.91 13.45 21.04
N PRO A 363 -12.50 14.01 19.97
CA PRO A 363 -11.99 13.82 18.61
C PRO A 363 -10.52 14.24 18.46
N LEU A 364 -9.83 13.65 17.49
CA LEU A 364 -8.39 13.81 17.20
C LEU A 364 -7.44 13.24 18.24
N SER A 365 -7.92 12.62 19.33
CA SER A 365 -7.04 12.06 20.36
C SER A 365 -6.18 10.92 19.85
N ILE A 366 -6.78 9.98 19.12
CA ILE A 366 -6.10 8.77 18.65
C ILE A 366 -5.28 9.09 17.40
N PHE A 367 -5.82 9.92 16.52
CA PHE A 367 -5.09 10.36 15.34
C PHE A 367 -3.82 11.13 15.70
N SER A 368 -3.87 11.98 16.73
CA SER A 368 -2.68 12.70 17.21
C SER A 368 -1.58 11.75 17.68
N VAL A 369 -1.94 10.73 18.46
CA VAL A 369 -0.98 9.73 18.94
C VAL A 369 -0.44 8.87 17.78
N TYR A 370 -1.28 8.56 16.79
CA TYR A 370 -0.84 7.95 15.54
C TYR A 370 0.24 8.80 14.84
N LEU A 371 0.03 10.10 14.66
CA LEU A 371 1.02 10.97 14.01
C LEU A 371 2.36 10.99 14.77
N ILE A 372 2.31 11.06 16.11
CA ILE A 372 3.52 11.01 16.94
C ILE A 372 4.29 9.71 16.73
N PHE A 373 3.62 8.55 16.85
CA PHE A 373 4.29 7.27 16.69
C PHE A 373 4.75 7.01 15.25
N ASN A 374 3.98 7.44 14.27
CA ASN A 374 4.34 7.32 12.85
C ASN A 374 5.58 8.15 12.51
N GLY A 375 5.69 9.37 13.07
CA GLY A 375 6.90 10.18 12.90
C GLY A 375 8.11 9.55 13.62
N ILE A 376 7.93 9.05 14.84
CA ILE A 376 9.01 8.35 15.57
C ILE A 376 9.50 7.12 14.79
N GLU A 377 8.58 6.27 14.33
CA GLU A 377 8.87 5.09 13.52
C GLU A 377 9.68 5.47 12.27
N ARG A 378 9.21 6.48 11.53
CA ARG A 378 9.88 6.93 10.32
C ARG A 378 11.29 7.44 10.59
N PHE A 379 11.48 8.19 11.68
CA PHE A 379 12.79 8.69 12.08
C PHE A 379 13.79 7.56 12.37
N PHE A 380 13.35 6.48 13.02
CA PHE A 380 14.22 5.34 13.33
C PHE A 380 14.58 4.51 12.10
N ILE A 381 13.61 4.24 11.22
CA ILE A 381 13.85 3.47 9.98
C ILE A 381 14.82 4.17 9.06
N GLU A 382 14.72 5.50 8.99
CA GLU A 382 15.54 6.33 8.14
C GLU A 382 17.04 6.22 8.47
N GLN A 383 17.40 5.88 9.72
CA GLN A 383 18.78 5.57 10.12
C GLN A 383 19.39 4.37 9.40
N PHE A 384 18.54 3.51 8.83
CA PHE A 384 18.94 2.30 8.11
C PHE A 384 18.60 2.40 6.62
N ARG A 385 18.07 3.50 6.11
CA ARG A 385 17.71 3.67 4.69
C ARG A 385 18.82 4.36 3.89
N VAL A 386 18.84 4.07 2.59
CA VAL A 386 19.73 4.71 1.61
C VAL A 386 19.04 5.98 1.11
N ASN A 387 19.24 7.11 1.80
CA ASN A 387 18.66 8.40 1.40
C ASN A 387 19.69 9.52 1.48
N SER A 388 19.54 10.50 0.59
CA SER A 388 20.39 11.69 0.53
C SER A 388 20.17 12.59 1.74
N LYS A 389 21.27 13.08 2.31
CA LYS A 389 21.27 14.01 3.45
C LYS A 389 21.35 15.45 2.95
N TYR A 390 20.59 16.35 3.56
CA TYR A 390 20.75 17.79 3.34
C TYR A 390 21.90 18.32 4.18
N ASP A 391 22.66 19.28 3.67
CA ASP A 391 23.67 19.97 4.47
C ASP A 391 23.07 21.24 5.10
N LEU A 392 22.66 21.15 6.37
CA LEU A 392 22.15 22.29 7.15
C LEU A 392 23.22 22.83 8.13
N GLY A 393 24.50 22.69 7.79
CA GLY A 393 25.63 23.14 8.61
C GLY A 393 25.98 22.13 9.70
N PHE A 394 25.42 22.25 10.90
CA PHE A 394 25.78 21.37 12.04
C PHE A 394 25.05 20.03 12.06
N ILE A 395 23.95 19.91 11.32
CA ILE A 395 23.12 18.70 11.24
C ILE A 395 22.91 18.40 9.77
N GLN A 396 22.97 17.12 9.40
CA GLN A 396 22.74 16.68 8.03
C GLN A 396 21.53 15.74 7.95
N PRO A 397 20.30 16.24 8.15
CA PRO A 397 19.13 15.37 8.19
C PRO A 397 18.66 14.99 6.78
N THR A 398 17.98 13.86 6.65
CA THR A 398 17.29 13.50 5.41
C THR A 398 15.94 14.23 5.29
N GLN A 399 15.38 14.29 4.08
CA GLN A 399 14.03 14.84 3.85
C GLN A 399 13.00 14.16 4.77
N ALA A 400 13.11 12.84 4.89
CA ALA A 400 12.18 12.03 5.65
C ALA A 400 12.32 12.26 7.17
N GLU A 401 13.52 12.52 7.69
CA GLU A 401 13.72 12.90 9.10
C GLU A 401 13.05 14.24 9.43
N ILE A 402 13.19 15.24 8.56
CA ILE A 402 12.53 16.55 8.74
C ILE A 402 11.01 16.37 8.78
N ILE A 403 10.47 15.63 7.80
CA ILE A 403 9.02 15.38 7.72
C ILE A 403 8.53 14.59 8.94
N ALA A 404 9.29 13.59 9.39
CA ALA A 404 8.98 12.80 10.57
C ALA A 404 8.88 13.65 11.85
N VAL A 405 9.83 14.59 12.04
CA VAL A 405 9.80 15.53 13.17
C VAL A 405 8.60 16.47 13.06
N CYS A 406 8.34 17.05 11.89
CA CYS A 406 7.19 17.93 11.67
C CYS A 406 5.86 17.22 11.94
N ILE A 407 5.67 15.99 11.44
CA ILE A 407 4.47 15.18 11.68
C ILE A 407 4.31 14.89 13.18
N SER A 408 5.41 14.56 13.88
CA SER A 408 5.38 14.32 15.32
C SER A 408 4.96 15.56 16.10
N LEU A 409 5.51 16.73 15.75
CA LEU A 409 5.16 18.01 16.36
C LEU A 409 3.69 18.38 16.11
N ILE A 410 3.20 18.19 14.88
CA ILE A 410 1.77 18.38 14.56
C ILE A 410 0.91 17.45 15.43
N GLY A 411 1.30 16.18 15.59
CA GLY A 411 0.62 15.25 16.48
C GLY A 411 0.59 15.72 17.93
N ILE A 412 1.70 16.23 18.46
CA ILE A 412 1.77 16.78 19.83
C ILE A 412 0.83 17.99 19.97
N LEU A 413 0.90 18.95 19.05
CA LEU A 413 0.07 20.16 19.07
C LEU A 413 -1.42 19.81 18.96
N LEU A 414 -1.78 18.92 18.03
CA LEU A 414 -3.16 18.44 17.90
C LEU A 414 -3.61 17.78 19.19
N PHE A 415 -2.78 16.95 19.83
CA PHE A 415 -3.14 16.33 21.10
C PHE A 415 -3.41 17.38 22.18
N ILE A 416 -2.53 18.37 22.35
CA ILE A 416 -2.66 19.41 23.37
C ILE A 416 -3.91 20.27 23.12
N PHE A 417 -4.15 20.67 21.87
CA PHE A 417 -5.23 21.61 21.53
C PHE A 417 -6.57 20.94 21.19
N ARG A 418 -6.65 19.61 21.12
CA ARG A 418 -7.86 18.87 20.68
C ARG A 418 -9.14 19.30 21.40
N LYS A 419 -9.10 19.57 22.71
CA LYS A 419 -10.28 20.00 23.47
C LYS A 419 -10.76 21.40 23.05
N LYS A 420 -9.83 22.32 22.81
CA LYS A 420 -10.15 23.68 22.32
C LYS A 420 -10.67 23.64 20.89
N ILE A 421 -10.05 22.83 20.03
CA ILE A 421 -10.49 22.57 18.66
C ILE A 421 -11.92 22.02 18.70
N ASP A 422 -12.18 21.07 19.60
CA ASP A 422 -13.48 20.46 19.74
C ASP A 422 -14.56 21.43 20.18
N SER A 423 -14.30 22.21 21.22
CA SER A 423 -15.23 23.26 21.65
C SER A 423 -15.50 24.30 20.55
N PHE A 424 -14.49 24.67 19.76
CA PHE A 424 -14.63 25.68 18.72
C PHE A 424 -15.47 25.20 17.55
N ILE A 425 -15.26 23.95 17.11
CA ILE A 425 -16.00 23.38 15.98
C ILE A 425 -17.43 23.04 16.38
N SER A 426 -17.61 22.45 17.56
CA SER A 426 -18.92 22.05 18.07
C SER A 426 -19.80 23.24 18.48
N ALA A 427 -19.22 24.42 18.71
CA ALA A 427 -19.95 25.66 19.02
C ALA A 427 -20.51 26.39 17.79
N LYS A 428 -20.10 26.03 16.56
CA LYS A 428 -20.71 26.60 15.35
C LYS A 428 -22.05 25.91 15.08
N PRO A 429 -23.18 26.64 15.04
CA PRO A 429 -24.43 26.07 14.55
C PRO A 429 -24.24 25.65 13.09
N ASN A 430 -24.68 24.43 12.77
CA ASN A 430 -24.63 23.84 11.43
C ASN A 430 -25.42 24.65 10.40
#